data_AF-A0A5C7LGR2-F1
#
_entry.id   AF-A0A5C7LGR2-F1
#
_cell.length_a   1.000
_cell.length_b   1.000
_cell.length_c   1.000
_cell.angle_alpha   90.00
_cell.angle_beta   90.00
_cell.angle_gamma   90.00
#
_symmetry.space_group_name_H-M   'P 1'
#
loop_
_entity.id
_entity.type
_entity.pdbx_description
1 polymer ?
#
loop_
_entity_poly.entity_id
_entity_poly.type
_entity_poly.pdbx_seq_one_letter_code
_entity_poly.pdbx_strand_id
1 'polypeptide(L)'
;MYSPGTPPRMETWEELRDWTRKEFERIATALQEQVAVDLRPVNAPPTRPREGMLVFADGTDWNPGAGRGVYVFNNSVWVKL
;
A
#
# COMPACT_ATOMS: atom_id res chain seq x y z
N MET A 1 0.11 1.50 14.01
CA MET A 1 0.68 0.68 12.92
C MET A 1 0.01 -0.68 12.96
N TYR A 2 -0.50 -1.18 11.83
CA TYR A 2 -1.18 -2.48 11.77
C TYR A 2 -0.24 -3.60 12.23
N SER A 3 -0.75 -4.47 13.11
CA SER A 3 -0.07 -5.68 13.56
C SER A 3 -1.12 -6.80 13.56
N PRO A 4 -0.90 -7.88 12.79
CA PRO A 4 -1.87 -8.96 12.70
C PRO A 4 -2.03 -9.67 14.05
N GLY A 5 -3.25 -10.10 14.37
CA GLY A 5 -3.49 -10.95 15.52
C GLY A 5 -2.92 -12.36 15.32
N THR A 6 -2.50 -13.03 16.39
CA THR A 6 -2.09 -14.44 16.31
C THR A 6 -3.28 -15.30 15.89
N PRO A 7 -3.18 -16.09 14.81
CA PRO A 7 -4.22 -17.02 14.42
C PRO A 7 -4.49 -18.06 15.51
N PRO A 8 -5.74 -18.49 15.73
CA PRO A 8 -6.04 -19.57 16.66
C PRO A 8 -5.42 -20.89 16.16
N ARG A 9 -5.20 -21.84 17.07
CA ARG A 9 -4.70 -23.19 16.73
C ARG A 9 -5.69 -24.04 15.93
N MET A 10 -6.87 -23.49 15.58
CA MET A 10 -7.93 -24.10 14.79
C MET A 10 -8.52 -25.35 15.47
N GLU A 11 -8.96 -25.22 16.72
CA GLU A 11 -9.63 -26.31 17.43
C GLU A 11 -11.11 -26.42 17.03
N THR A 12 -11.74 -25.30 16.64
CA THR A 12 -13.13 -25.24 16.17
C THR A 12 -13.33 -24.23 15.01
N TRP A 13 -14.42 -24.40 14.24
CA TRP A 13 -14.80 -23.46 13.17
C TRP A 13 -15.28 -22.12 13.72
N GLU A 14 -15.90 -22.11 14.90
CA GLU A 14 -16.38 -20.92 15.60
C GLU A 14 -15.21 -19.99 15.97
N GLU A 15 -14.11 -20.55 16.49
CA GLU A 15 -12.90 -19.80 16.82
C GLU A 15 -12.29 -19.12 15.59
N LEU A 16 -12.24 -19.83 14.46
CA LEU A 16 -11.74 -19.27 13.21
C LEU A 16 -12.64 -18.14 12.73
N ARG A 17 -13.96 -18.33 12.70
CA ARG A 17 -14.93 -17.29 12.30
C ARG A 17 -14.78 -16.03 13.15
N ASP A 18 -14.68 -16.19 14.46
CA ASP A 18 -14.59 -15.06 15.38
C ASP A 18 -13.25 -14.34 15.27
N TRP A 19 -12.16 -15.07 15.10
CA TRP A 19 -10.85 -14.48 14.85
C TRP A 19 -10.81 -13.72 13.51
N THR A 20 -11.31 -14.32 12.43
CA THR A 20 -11.34 -13.70 11.10
C THR A 20 -12.15 -12.40 11.11
N ARG A 21 -13.32 -12.38 11.76
CA ARG A 21 -14.10 -11.15 11.92
C ARG A 21 -13.30 -10.06 12.64
N LYS A 22 -12.70 -10.39 13.79
CA LYS A 22 -11.88 -9.44 14.57
C LYS A 22 -10.69 -8.94 13.75
N GLU A 23 -10.10 -9.79 12.92
CA GLU A 23 -8.97 -9.41 12.09
C GLU A 23 -9.39 -8.46 10.96
N PHE A 24 -10.52 -8.71 10.31
CA PHE A 24 -11.08 -7.77 9.32
C PHE A 24 -11.47 -6.43 9.95
N GLU A 25 -12.02 -6.42 11.17
CA GLU A 25 -12.28 -5.18 11.91
C GLU A 25 -10.98 -4.40 12.18
N ARG A 26 -9.90 -5.08 12.63
CA ARG A 26 -8.59 -4.44 12.84
C ARG A 26 -8.00 -3.87 11.55
N ILE A 27 -8.09 -4.60 10.45
CA ILE A 27 -7.62 -4.14 9.14
C ILE A 27 -8.43 -2.92 8.71
N ALA A 28 -9.76 -2.94 8.86
CA ALA A 28 -10.62 -1.82 8.51
C ALA A 28 -10.29 -0.57 9.32
N THR A 29 -10.12 -0.69 10.64
CA THR A 29 -9.70 0.42 11.50
C THR A 29 -8.33 0.96 11.10
N ALA A 30 -7.34 0.08 10.87
CA ALA A 30 -6.01 0.51 10.46
C ALA A 30 -6.00 1.27 9.12
N LEU A 31 -6.89 0.89 8.18
CA LEU A 31 -7.07 1.60 6.92
C LEU A 31 -7.79 2.94 7.08
N GLN A 32 -8.74 3.06 8.02
CA GLN A 32 -9.48 4.29 8.30
C GLN A 32 -8.66 5.32 9.08
N GLU A 33 -7.81 4.88 9.99
CA GLU A 33 -6.96 5.75 10.83
C GLU A 33 -5.72 6.27 10.08
N GLN A 34 -5.50 5.84 8.84
CA GLN A 34 -4.33 6.22 8.06
C GLN A 34 -4.46 7.67 7.55
N VAL A 35 -3.74 8.59 8.20
CA VAL A 35 -3.71 10.03 7.84
C VAL A 35 -2.88 10.30 6.58
N ALA A 36 -1.87 9.47 6.30
CA ALA A 36 -0.96 9.64 5.18
C ALA A 36 -0.60 8.29 4.54
N VAL A 37 -0.32 8.31 3.23
CA VAL A 37 0.17 7.15 2.49
C VAL A 37 1.70 7.16 2.49
N ASP A 38 2.29 6.17 3.15
CA ASP A 38 3.74 5.99 3.18
C ASP A 38 4.22 5.26 1.92
N LEU A 39 4.78 6.00 0.98
CA LEU A 39 5.39 5.45 -0.23
C LEU A 39 6.88 5.23 -0.01
N ARG A 40 7.36 4.01 -0.27
CA ARG A 40 8.80 3.71 -0.30
C ARG A 40 9.39 4.20 -1.62
N PRO A 41 10.59 4.81 -1.61
CA PRO A 41 11.29 5.12 -2.85
C PRO A 41 11.54 3.85 -3.67
N VAL A 42 11.26 3.92 -4.96
CA VAL A 42 11.61 2.87 -5.91
C VAL A 42 12.62 3.40 -6.92
N ASN A 43 13.45 2.49 -7.42
CA ASN A 43 14.55 2.75 -8.33
C ASN A 43 14.23 2.35 -9.79
N ALA A 44 13.00 1.91 -10.06
CA ALA A 44 12.52 1.56 -11.40
C ALA A 44 10.99 1.73 -11.50
N PRO A 45 10.45 2.05 -12.68
CA PRO A 45 9.00 2.13 -12.86
C PRO A 45 8.34 0.73 -12.75
N PRO A 46 7.11 0.64 -12.23
CA PRO A 46 6.30 -0.57 -12.34
C PRO A 46 6.15 -1.03 -13.80
N THR A 47 6.22 -2.35 -14.04
CA THR A 47 6.16 -2.92 -15.40
C THR A 47 4.78 -2.84 -16.05
N ARG A 48 3.72 -2.63 -15.25
CA ARG A 48 2.33 -2.49 -15.71
C ARG A 48 1.66 -1.35 -14.94
N PRO A 49 2.02 -0.10 -15.24
CA PRO A 49 1.42 1.06 -14.58
C PRO A 49 -0.07 1.14 -14.93
N ARG A 50 -0.86 1.65 -13.99
CA ARG A 50 -2.30 1.83 -14.14
C ARG A 50 -2.65 3.27 -13.83
N GLU A 51 -3.69 3.76 -14.47
CA GLU A 51 -4.19 5.11 -14.25
C GLU A 51 -4.45 5.36 -12.75
N GLY A 52 -3.97 6.50 -12.23
CA GLY A 52 -4.07 6.89 -10.83
C GLY A 52 -3.04 6.24 -9.89
N MET A 53 -2.12 5.41 -10.39
CA MET A 53 -1.08 4.78 -9.57
C MET A 53 -0.11 5.81 -9.01
N LEU A 54 0.12 5.79 -7.70
CA LEU A 54 1.10 6.63 -6.99
C LEU A 54 2.39 5.88 -6.73
N VAL A 55 3.53 6.50 -7.03
CA VAL A 55 4.86 5.94 -6.74
C VAL A 55 5.81 7.05 -6.30
N PHE A 56 6.70 6.75 -5.36
CA PHE A 56 7.79 7.65 -4.98
C PHE A 56 9.06 7.28 -5.75
N ALA A 57 9.49 8.13 -6.68
CA ALA A 57 10.73 7.93 -7.41
C ALA A 57 11.94 8.33 -6.57
N ASP A 58 13.01 7.53 -6.60
CA ASP A 58 14.26 7.80 -5.89
C ASP A 58 15.00 9.05 -6.42
N GLY A 59 14.78 9.39 -7.69
CA GLY A 59 15.36 10.53 -8.39
C GLY A 59 16.77 10.28 -8.92
N THR A 60 17.30 9.06 -8.73
CA THR A 60 18.64 8.64 -9.13
C THR A 60 18.56 7.60 -10.24
N ASP A 61 18.19 6.37 -9.91
CA ASP A 61 18.06 5.29 -10.88
C ASP A 61 16.77 5.44 -11.69
N TRP A 62 15.72 5.95 -11.04
CA TRP A 62 14.46 6.26 -11.69
C TRP A 62 14.06 7.72 -11.46
N ASN A 63 14.06 8.46 -12.57
CA ASN A 63 13.64 9.85 -12.63
C ASN A 63 12.69 10.02 -13.84
N PRO A 64 11.37 10.06 -13.62
CA PRO A 64 10.39 10.23 -14.70
C PRO A 64 10.42 11.61 -15.39
N GLY A 65 11.20 12.57 -14.87
CA GLY A 65 11.43 13.86 -15.54
C GLY A 65 11.65 15.04 -14.59
N ALA A 66 11.27 14.93 -13.32
CA ALA A 66 11.30 16.04 -12.36
C ALA A 66 12.02 15.69 -11.03
N GLY A 67 12.96 14.74 -11.08
CA GLY A 67 13.79 14.31 -9.95
C GLY A 67 13.04 13.44 -8.94
N ARG A 68 13.58 13.35 -7.73
CA ARG A 68 13.00 12.59 -6.61
C ARG A 68 11.62 13.14 -6.21
N GLY A 69 10.69 12.26 -5.86
CA GLY A 69 9.39 12.65 -5.29
C GLY A 69 8.24 11.74 -5.67
N VAL A 70 7.01 12.15 -5.32
CA VAL A 70 5.79 11.40 -5.64
C VAL A 70 5.33 11.72 -7.05
N TYR A 71 4.99 10.68 -7.80
CA TYR A 71 4.41 10.75 -9.13
C TYR A 71 3.08 10.01 -9.18
N VAL A 72 2.15 10.51 -9.98
CA VAL A 72 0.94 9.82 -10.41
C VAL A 72 1.08 9.38 -11.85
N PHE A 73 0.65 8.16 -12.17
CA PHE A 73 0.50 7.73 -13.56
C PHE A 73 -0.84 8.24 -14.09
N ASN A 74 -0.79 9.19 -15.03
CA ASN A 74 -1.96 9.83 -15.61
C ASN A 74 -1.79 9.97 -17.12
N ASN A 75 -2.79 9.59 -17.91
CA ASN A 75 -2.77 9.67 -19.38
C ASN A 75 -1.52 9.01 -19.99
N SER A 76 -1.15 7.83 -19.49
CA SER A 76 0.03 7.08 -19.92
C SER A 76 1.39 7.76 -19.67
N VAL A 77 1.44 8.80 -18.82
CA VAL A 77 2.68 9.48 -18.42
C VAL A 77 2.80 9.59 -16.90
N TRP A 78 4.03 9.69 -16.39
CA TRP A 78 4.30 9.96 -14.99
C TRP A 78 4.32 11.47 -14.74
N VAL A 79 3.40 11.96 -13.93
CA VAL A 79 3.28 13.37 -13.57
C VAL A 79 3.66 13.55 -12.10
N LYS A 80 4.58 14.47 -11.81
CA LYS A 80 4.97 14.75 -10.42
C LYS A 80 3.83 15.48 -9.69
N LEU A 81 3.56 15.06 -8.46
CA LEU A 81 2.59 15.70 -7.56
C LEU A 81 3.26 16.75 -6.65
#